data_AF-A0A554J528-F1
#
_entry.id   AF-A0A554J528-F1
#
_cell.length_a   1.000
_cell.length_b   1.000
_cell.length_c   1.000
_cell.angle_alpha   90.00
_cell.angle_beta   90.00
_cell.angle_gamma   90.00
#
_symmetry.space_group_name_H-M   'P 1'
#
loop_
_entity.id
_entity.type
_entity.pdbx_description
1 polymer ?
#
loop_
_entity_poly.entity_id
_entity_poly.type
_entity_poly.pdbx_seq_one_letter_code
_entity_poly.pdbx_strand_id
1 'polypeptide(L)'
;MTTNSTKRACGGCTLCCFTYDVRDDGKQITRSFDWCTHCDIGLGCKIHETTQPSVCAQWLCAWRDGLGSDDERPDKTGVVPEWRYTRQGKTLVLIGSTSDSLESDYARNLTKTYAKRRVPIIHMHPDGRKYFVYEQDVLVDADVAMSAKREKVGILFVDTTAS
;
A
#
# COMPACT_ATOMS: atom_id res chain seq x y z
N MET A 1 22.73 -2.54 17.60
CA MET A 1 21.63 -1.84 16.92
C MET A 1 20.40 -2.71 17.07
N THR A 2 19.44 -2.30 17.89
CA THR A 2 18.29 -3.09 18.35
C THR A 2 17.22 -3.19 17.25
N THR A 3 17.26 -4.23 16.44
CA THR A 3 16.13 -4.64 15.60
C THR A 3 15.33 -5.71 16.33
N ASN A 4 14.36 -5.28 17.14
CA ASN A 4 13.32 -6.20 17.58
C ASN A 4 11.99 -5.45 17.70
N SER A 5 11.41 -5.06 16.56
CA SER A 5 9.96 -4.91 16.51
C SER A 5 9.40 -6.26 16.12
N THR A 6 8.79 -6.95 17.08
CA THR A 6 7.91 -8.07 16.81
C THR A 6 6.88 -7.65 15.76
N LYS A 7 6.83 -8.37 14.63
CA LYS A 7 5.85 -8.10 13.56
C LYS A 7 4.45 -8.09 14.16
N ARG A 8 3.63 -7.08 13.85
CA ARG A 8 2.26 -7.02 14.37
C ARG A 8 1.44 -8.20 13.83
N ALA A 9 0.52 -8.72 14.65
CA ALA A 9 -0.49 -9.66 14.20
C ALA A 9 -1.56 -8.94 13.38
N CYS A 10 -2.14 -9.60 12.37
CA CYS A 10 -3.23 -9.04 11.59
C CYS A 10 -4.49 -8.79 12.43
N GLY A 11 -4.71 -9.58 13.50
CA GLY A 11 -6.02 -9.66 14.15
C GLY A 11 -7.07 -10.03 13.09
N GLY A 12 -8.17 -9.27 13.03
CA GLY A 12 -9.21 -9.45 12.00
C GLY A 12 -8.93 -8.77 10.65
N CYS A 13 -7.82 -8.06 10.48
CA CYS A 13 -7.56 -7.36 9.22
C CYS A 13 -7.28 -8.34 8.07
N THR A 14 -8.08 -8.22 7.00
CA THR A 14 -8.01 -9.09 5.81
C THR A 14 -7.86 -8.30 4.50
N LEU A 15 -7.57 -6.99 4.58
CA LEU A 15 -7.63 -6.08 3.42
C LEU A 15 -6.61 -6.38 2.30
N CYS A 16 -5.54 -7.13 2.59
CA CYS A 16 -4.64 -7.63 1.55
C CYS A 16 -5.31 -8.65 0.61
N CYS A 17 -6.31 -9.40 1.09
CA CYS A 17 -7.08 -10.35 0.29
C CYS A 17 -8.01 -9.66 -0.73
N PHE A 18 -8.20 -8.34 -0.57
CA PHE A 18 -8.94 -7.49 -1.49
C PHE A 18 -8.01 -6.70 -2.41
N THR A 19 -6.90 -6.15 -1.89
CA THR A 19 -6.09 -5.16 -2.63
C THR A 19 -5.07 -5.76 -3.61
N TYR A 20 -4.71 -7.04 -3.50
CA TYR A 20 -3.62 -7.65 -4.28
C TYR A 20 -4.12 -8.65 -5.32
N ASP A 21 -3.45 -8.64 -6.47
CA ASP A 21 -3.47 -9.73 -7.43
C ASP A 21 -2.61 -10.86 -6.88
N VAL A 22 -3.23 -12.03 -6.65
CA VAL A 22 -2.58 -13.21 -6.08
C VAL A 22 -2.59 -14.30 -7.13
N ARG A 23 -1.40 -14.81 -7.45
CA ARG A 23 -1.18 -15.98 -8.30
C ARG A 23 -0.39 -17.02 -7.56
N ASP A 24 -0.72 -18.28 -7.81
CA ASP A 24 0.01 -19.43 -7.29
C ASP A 24 0.25 -20.42 -8.42
N ASP A 25 1.51 -20.76 -8.67
CA ASP A 25 1.93 -21.63 -9.78
C ASP A 25 1.27 -21.31 -11.14
N GLY A 26 1.26 -20.02 -11.49
CA GLY A 26 0.65 -19.53 -12.74
C GLY A 26 -0.88 -19.46 -12.74
N LYS A 27 -1.57 -19.97 -11.72
CA LYS A 27 -3.04 -19.88 -11.58
C LYS A 27 -3.43 -18.59 -10.87
N GLN A 28 -4.44 -17.90 -11.40
CA GLN A 28 -5.02 -16.73 -10.74
C GLN A 28 -5.87 -17.18 -9.55
N ILE A 29 -5.54 -16.70 -8.35
CA ILE A 29 -6.31 -16.95 -7.12
C ILE A 29 -7.30 -15.81 -6.88
N THR A 30 -6.82 -14.56 -6.91
CA THR A 30 -7.66 -13.36 -6.87
C THR A 30 -7.04 -12.23 -7.68
N ARG A 31 -7.84 -11.30 -8.20
CA ARG A 31 -7.36 -10.08 -8.86
C ARG A 31 -7.31 -8.93 -7.85
N SER A 32 -6.46 -7.94 -8.11
CA SER A 32 -6.45 -6.70 -7.31
C SER A 32 -7.83 -6.05 -7.33
N PHE A 33 -8.28 -5.65 -6.13
CA PHE A 33 -9.58 -5.04 -5.85
C PHE A 33 -10.79 -5.97 -6.02
N ASP A 34 -10.55 -7.28 -5.95
CA ASP A 34 -11.57 -8.33 -5.82
C ASP A 34 -11.32 -9.15 -4.55
N TRP A 35 -12.38 -9.49 -3.82
CA TRP A 35 -12.25 -10.34 -2.63
C TRP A 35 -11.84 -11.76 -3.00
N CYS A 36 -10.72 -12.22 -2.44
CA CYS A 36 -10.28 -13.60 -2.56
C CYS A 36 -11.36 -14.57 -2.05
N THR A 37 -11.68 -15.60 -2.84
CA THR A 37 -12.70 -16.62 -2.53
C THR A 37 -12.38 -17.44 -1.29
N HIS A 38 -11.09 -17.52 -0.92
CA HIS A 38 -10.63 -18.19 0.30
C HIS A 38 -10.63 -17.30 1.53
N CYS A 39 -10.91 -16.00 1.39
CA CYS A 39 -10.97 -15.08 2.51
C CYS A 39 -12.29 -15.25 3.27
N ASP A 40 -12.19 -15.44 4.58
CA ASP A 40 -13.26 -15.16 5.52
C ASP A 40 -13.03 -13.76 6.08
N ILE A 41 -13.79 -12.78 5.57
CA ILE A 41 -13.55 -11.37 5.83
C ILE A 41 -13.67 -11.12 7.34
N GLY A 42 -12.63 -10.54 7.93
CA GLY A 42 -12.56 -10.29 9.38
C GLY A 42 -11.97 -11.43 10.21
N LEU A 43 -11.81 -12.63 9.63
CA LEU A 43 -11.36 -13.84 10.35
C LEU A 43 -10.04 -14.40 9.81
N GLY A 44 -9.78 -14.28 8.50
CA GLY A 44 -8.54 -14.74 7.89
C GLY A 44 -8.78 -15.64 6.68
N CYS A 45 -7.75 -16.39 6.27
CA CYS A 45 -7.83 -17.25 5.10
C CYS A 45 -8.27 -18.67 5.50
N LYS A 46 -9.34 -19.18 4.87
CA LYS A 46 -9.95 -20.49 5.14
C LYS A 46 -9.02 -21.68 4.82
N ILE A 47 -7.99 -21.45 4.01
CA ILE A 47 -7.02 -22.48 3.59
C ILE A 47 -5.61 -22.21 4.15
N HIS A 48 -5.46 -21.24 5.06
CA HIS A 48 -4.14 -20.78 5.51
C HIS A 48 -3.30 -21.91 6.12
N GLU A 49 -3.93 -22.79 6.89
CA GLU A 49 -3.25 -23.88 7.58
C GLU A 49 -2.94 -25.09 6.70
N THR A 50 -3.57 -25.18 5.52
CA THR A 50 -3.48 -26.38 4.66
C THR A 50 -2.73 -26.13 3.37
N THR A 51 -3.00 -25.01 2.69
CA THR A 51 -2.57 -24.75 1.30
C THR A 51 -2.42 -23.25 1.03
N GLN A 52 -1.89 -22.48 1.98
CA GLN A 52 -1.68 -21.05 1.74
C GLN A 52 -0.73 -20.83 0.55
N PRO A 53 -1.12 -20.02 -0.45
CA PRO A 53 -0.21 -19.62 -1.51
C PRO A 53 1.05 -18.98 -0.95
N SER A 54 2.21 -19.35 -1.50
CA SER A 54 3.53 -18.88 -1.05
C SER A 54 3.61 -17.34 -0.92
N VAL A 55 3.03 -16.64 -1.89
CA VAL A 55 2.96 -15.17 -1.93
C VAL A 55 2.20 -14.59 -0.74
N CYS A 56 1.13 -15.24 -0.29
CA CYS A 56 0.34 -14.78 0.86
C CYS A 56 1.07 -15.05 2.18
N ALA A 57 1.90 -16.10 2.25
CA ALA A 57 2.66 -16.46 3.45
C ALA A 57 3.87 -15.54 3.68
N GLN A 58 4.51 -15.11 2.59
CA GLN A 58 5.75 -14.33 2.62
C GLN A 58 5.50 -12.82 2.71
N TRP A 59 4.31 -12.35 2.32
CA TRP A 59 4.02 -10.93 2.23
C TRP A 59 3.66 -10.29 3.58
N LEU A 60 4.09 -9.03 3.77
CA LEU A 60 3.85 -8.23 4.96
C LEU A 60 3.54 -6.78 4.56
N CYS A 61 2.42 -6.23 5.04
CA CYS A 61 2.17 -4.79 4.89
C CYS A 61 3.09 -3.98 5.81
N ALA A 62 3.35 -2.72 5.44
CA ALA A 62 4.20 -1.84 6.22
C ALA A 62 3.66 -1.60 7.64
N TRP A 63 2.33 -1.62 7.84
CA TRP A 63 1.76 -1.56 9.20
C TRP A 63 2.17 -2.75 10.06
N ARG A 64 2.17 -3.98 9.52
CA ARG A 64 2.66 -5.13 10.28
C ARG A 64 4.16 -5.08 10.54
N ASP A 65 4.89 -4.37 9.68
CA ASP A 65 6.32 -4.09 9.79
C ASP A 65 6.64 -2.87 10.68
N GLY A 66 5.67 -2.34 11.41
CA GLY A 66 5.88 -1.28 12.41
C GLY A 66 5.56 0.14 11.96
N LEU A 67 5.02 0.35 10.75
CA LEU A 67 4.54 1.67 10.32
C LEU A 67 3.28 2.07 11.10
N GLY A 68 3.24 3.30 11.61
CA GLY A 68 2.06 3.85 12.27
C GLY A 68 1.77 3.25 13.65
N SER A 69 0.58 3.51 14.19
CA SER A 69 0.07 2.99 15.47
C SER A 69 -0.84 1.77 15.28
N ASP A 70 -1.25 1.12 16.38
CA ASP A 70 -2.15 -0.04 16.32
C ASP A 70 -3.60 0.33 15.91
N ASP A 71 -3.97 1.60 16.03
CA ASP A 71 -5.26 2.11 15.55
C ASP A 71 -5.27 2.46 14.07
N GLU A 72 -4.11 2.44 13.43
CA GLU A 72 -3.93 2.67 12.00
C GLU A 72 -3.88 1.36 11.20
N ARG A 73 -4.45 0.28 11.76
CA ARG A 73 -4.56 -1.02 11.08
C ARG A 73 -5.34 -0.87 9.76
N PRO A 74 -4.97 -1.54 8.65
CA PRO A 74 -5.55 -1.26 7.34
C PRO A 74 -7.08 -1.39 7.24
N ASP A 75 -7.69 -2.32 7.97
CA ASP A 75 -9.16 -2.46 8.05
C ASP A 75 -9.85 -1.29 8.77
N LYS A 76 -9.14 -0.55 9.63
CA LYS A 76 -9.64 0.67 10.30
C LYS A 76 -9.47 1.92 9.42
N THR A 77 -8.38 2.00 8.66
CA THR A 77 -8.05 3.20 7.86
C THR A 77 -8.53 3.12 6.41
N GLY A 78 -8.83 1.92 5.93
CA GLY A 78 -9.12 1.66 4.52
C GLY A 78 -7.90 1.74 3.61
N VAL A 79 -6.67 1.85 4.16
CA VAL A 79 -5.44 1.99 3.39
C VAL A 79 -4.45 0.88 3.77
N VAL A 80 -3.96 0.15 2.77
CA VAL A 80 -2.89 -0.84 2.93
C VAL A 80 -1.55 -0.20 2.55
N PRO A 81 -0.69 0.15 3.52
CA PRO A 81 0.64 0.65 3.22
C PRO A 81 1.62 -0.50 2.94
N GLU A 82 2.52 -0.32 1.99
CA GLU A 82 3.55 -1.29 1.61
C GLU A 82 4.87 -0.60 1.28
N TRP A 83 5.99 -1.22 1.68
CA TRP A 83 7.31 -0.83 1.21
C TRP A 83 7.66 -1.58 -0.07
N ARG A 84 7.91 -0.86 -1.16
CA ARG A 84 8.44 -1.44 -2.42
C ARG A 84 9.78 -0.83 -2.77
N TYR A 85 10.63 -1.59 -3.46
CA TYR A 85 11.80 -1.03 -4.12
C TYR A 85 11.45 -0.72 -5.57
N THR A 86 11.52 0.55 -5.94
CA THR A 86 11.28 1.03 -7.30
C THR A 86 12.57 1.67 -7.84
N ARG A 87 12.52 2.17 -9.09
CA ARG A 87 13.62 2.97 -9.64
C ARG A 87 13.92 4.23 -8.84
N GLN A 88 12.96 4.71 -8.05
CA GLN A 88 13.13 5.86 -7.15
C GLN A 88 13.70 5.46 -5.78
N GLY A 89 14.00 4.17 -5.55
CA GLY A 89 14.48 3.63 -4.28
C GLY A 89 13.37 3.03 -3.43
N LYS A 90 13.58 2.98 -2.10
CA LYS A 90 12.58 2.47 -1.15
C LYS A 90 11.37 3.42 -1.12
N THR A 91 10.26 2.95 -1.67
CA THR A 91 9.04 3.70 -1.95
C THR A 91 7.92 3.24 -1.03
N LEU A 92 7.19 4.20 -0.44
CA LEU A 92 5.96 3.92 0.30
C LEU A 92 4.79 3.87 -0.68
N VAL A 93 4.12 2.73 -0.79
CA VAL A 93 2.90 2.59 -1.58
C VAL A 93 1.71 2.61 -0.65
N LEU A 94 0.75 3.50 -0.90
CA LEU A 94 -0.53 3.53 -0.22
C LEU A 94 -1.60 3.01 -1.18
N ILE A 95 -2.21 1.88 -0.82
CA ILE A 95 -3.27 1.25 -1.62
C ILE A 95 -4.60 1.47 -0.91
N GLY A 96 -5.49 2.26 -1.51
CA GLY A 96 -6.83 2.50 -0.96
C GLY A 96 -7.76 1.32 -1.20
N SER A 97 -8.59 0.97 -0.23
CA SER A 97 -9.69 0.02 -0.39
C SER A 97 -10.89 0.62 -1.13
N THR A 98 -11.03 1.94 -1.03
CA THR A 98 -11.89 2.78 -1.86
C THR A 98 -11.05 3.92 -2.42
N SER A 99 -11.52 4.61 -3.45
CA SER A 99 -10.85 5.82 -3.92
C SER A 99 -10.76 6.88 -2.82
N ASP A 100 -11.82 7.03 -2.03
CA ASP A 100 -11.93 7.98 -0.92
C ASP A 100 -11.01 7.64 0.27
N SER A 101 -10.57 6.38 0.40
CA SER A 101 -9.65 5.97 1.48
C SER A 101 -8.32 6.74 1.41
N LEU A 102 -7.86 7.08 0.20
CA LEU A 102 -6.66 7.89 -0.03
C LEU A 102 -6.89 9.39 0.14
N GLU A 103 -8.16 9.79 0.28
CA GLU A 103 -8.58 11.15 0.65
C GLU A 103 -8.95 11.23 2.14
N SER A 104 -8.58 10.23 2.95
CA SER A 104 -8.73 10.31 4.41
C SER A 104 -7.64 11.18 5.05
N ASP A 105 -7.90 11.68 6.26
CA ASP A 105 -6.89 12.40 7.04
C ASP A 105 -5.67 11.53 7.34
N TYR A 106 -5.89 10.23 7.58
CA TYR A 106 -4.81 9.26 7.73
C TYR A 106 -3.89 9.24 6.49
N ALA A 107 -4.47 9.06 5.30
CA ALA A 107 -3.70 9.00 4.05
C ALA A 107 -2.99 10.34 3.77
N ARG A 108 -3.66 11.47 3.99
CA ARG A 108 -3.08 12.82 3.85
C ARG A 108 -1.90 13.02 4.80
N ASN A 109 -2.06 12.72 6.09
CA ASN A 109 -1.02 12.92 7.10
C ASN A 109 0.19 12.03 6.86
N LEU A 110 -0.04 10.76 6.49
CA LEU A 110 1.03 9.84 6.15
C LEU A 110 1.78 10.30 4.89
N THR A 111 1.05 10.71 3.86
CA THR A 111 1.61 11.24 2.61
C THR A 111 2.46 12.49 2.87
N LYS A 112 1.92 13.49 3.59
CA LYS A 112 2.67 14.70 3.96
C LYS A 112 3.94 14.37 4.73
N THR A 113 3.84 13.47 5.71
CA THR A 113 4.98 13.05 6.56
C THR A 113 6.11 12.45 5.74
N TYR A 114 5.80 11.55 4.80
CA TYR A 114 6.81 10.86 4.00
C TYR A 114 7.31 11.69 2.82
N ALA A 115 6.46 12.54 2.23
CA ALA A 115 6.87 13.50 1.20
C ALA A 115 7.90 14.48 1.75
N LYS A 116 7.65 15.05 2.93
CA LYS A 116 8.59 15.93 3.64
C LYS A 116 9.93 15.26 3.98
N ARG A 117 9.92 13.94 4.17
CA ARG A 117 11.13 13.11 4.38
C ARG A 117 11.82 12.72 3.07
N ARG A 118 11.33 13.20 1.92
CA ARG A 118 11.79 12.85 0.57
C ARG A 118 11.78 11.36 0.30
N VAL A 119 10.83 10.64 0.91
CA VAL A 119 10.57 9.24 0.59
C VAL A 119 9.64 9.22 -0.61
N PRO A 120 9.97 8.51 -1.71
CA PRO A 120 9.07 8.37 -2.84
C PRO A 120 7.75 7.72 -2.41
N ILE A 121 6.63 8.24 -2.90
CA ILE A 121 5.30 7.73 -2.57
C ILE A 121 4.53 7.40 -3.84
N ILE A 122 3.79 6.30 -3.81
CA ILE A 122 2.80 5.94 -4.83
C ILE A 122 1.44 5.82 -4.16
N HIS A 123 0.42 6.46 -4.73
CA HIS A 123 -0.98 6.18 -4.41
C HIS A 123 -1.56 5.23 -5.47
N MET A 124 -2.24 4.17 -5.03
CA MET A 124 -2.94 3.21 -5.90
C MET A 124 -4.42 3.15 -5.52
N HIS A 125 -5.29 3.51 -6.47
CA HIS A 125 -6.75 3.50 -6.29
C HIS A 125 -7.37 2.22 -6.87
N PRO A 126 -8.52 1.76 -6.31
CA PRO A 126 -9.25 0.61 -6.84
C PRO A 126 -9.73 0.74 -8.29
N ASP A 127 -9.98 1.96 -8.75
CA ASP A 127 -10.38 2.25 -10.13
C ASP A 127 -9.21 2.19 -11.14
N GLY A 128 -8.03 1.78 -10.69
CA GLY A 128 -6.84 1.64 -11.51
C GLY A 128 -5.99 2.90 -11.63
N ARG A 129 -6.44 4.05 -11.09
CA ARG A 129 -5.61 5.26 -11.04
C ARG A 129 -4.41 5.05 -10.13
N LYS A 130 -3.26 5.55 -10.56
CA LYS A 130 -2.01 5.54 -9.81
C LYS A 130 -1.38 6.92 -9.88
N TYR A 131 -0.78 7.36 -8.79
CA TYR A 131 -0.08 8.65 -8.74
C TYR A 131 1.28 8.49 -8.10
N PHE A 132 2.33 9.04 -8.72
CA PHE A 132 3.54 9.42 -7.99
C PHE A 132 3.24 10.67 -7.20
N VAL A 133 3.62 10.69 -5.92
CA VAL A 133 3.34 11.83 -5.05
C VAL A 133 4.64 12.51 -4.66
N TYR A 134 4.68 13.83 -4.87
CA TYR A 134 5.81 14.71 -4.53
C TYR A 134 5.34 15.88 -3.68
N GLU A 135 6.26 16.43 -2.89
CA GLU A 135 6.07 17.72 -2.26
C GLU A 135 6.01 18.84 -3.33
N GLN A 136 5.19 19.87 -3.10
CA GLN A 136 4.84 20.89 -4.08
C GLN A 136 6.02 21.60 -4.74
N ASP A 137 7.12 21.81 -4.01
CA ASP A 137 8.30 22.52 -4.50
C ASP A 137 9.37 21.59 -5.12
N VAL A 138 9.08 20.30 -5.25
CA VAL A 138 10.00 19.33 -5.85
C VAL A 138 9.95 19.42 -7.38
N LEU A 139 11.11 19.64 -7.99
CA LEU A 139 11.29 19.50 -9.43
C LEU A 139 11.31 18.00 -9.79
N VAL A 140 10.37 17.59 -10.62
CA VAL A 140 10.29 16.21 -11.13
C VAL A 140 11.18 16.08 -12.35
N ASP A 141 12.09 15.11 -12.32
CA ASP A 141 12.99 14.79 -13.44
C ASP A 141 12.20 14.42 -14.71
N ALA A 142 12.68 14.85 -15.87
CA ALA A 142 12.03 14.61 -17.16
C ALA A 142 11.83 13.10 -17.43
N ASP A 143 12.78 12.25 -17.04
CA ASP A 143 12.69 10.79 -17.22
C ASP A 143 11.60 10.18 -16.35
N VAL A 144 11.39 10.74 -15.16
CA VAL A 144 10.29 10.36 -14.26
C VAL A 144 8.96 10.78 -14.88
N ALA A 145 8.84 12.02 -15.36
CA ALA A 145 7.64 12.51 -16.01
C ALA A 145 7.29 11.70 -17.28
N MET A 146 8.29 11.36 -18.10
CA MET A 146 8.12 10.51 -19.27
C MET A 146 7.72 9.09 -18.90
N SER A 147 8.32 8.53 -17.84
CA SER A 147 7.96 7.19 -17.36
C SER A 147 6.53 7.15 -16.80
N ALA A 148 6.13 8.17 -16.04
CA ALA A 148 4.77 8.33 -15.55
C ALA A 148 3.76 8.34 -16.70
N LYS A 149 4.04 9.12 -17.75
CA LYS A 149 3.20 9.16 -18.96
C LYS A 149 3.11 7.80 -19.67
N ARG A 150 4.24 7.11 -19.87
CA ARG A 150 4.30 5.79 -20.51
C ARG A 150 3.50 4.74 -19.74
N GLU A 151 3.57 4.79 -18.42
CA GLU A 151 2.94 3.82 -17.52
C GLU A 151 1.51 4.23 -17.09
N LYS A 152 1.00 5.34 -17.64
CA LYS A 152 -0.31 5.94 -17.31
C LYS A 152 -0.46 6.20 -15.80
N VAL A 153 0.62 6.67 -15.17
CA VAL A 153 0.67 7.09 -13.77
C VAL A 153 0.60 8.62 -13.73
N GLY A 154 -0.29 9.17 -12.91
CA GLY A 154 -0.38 10.60 -12.67
C GLY A 154 0.75 11.11 -11.77
N ILE A 155 0.91 12.43 -11.70
CA ILE A 155 1.79 13.09 -10.75
C ILE A 155 0.91 13.97 -9.86
N LEU A 156 1.00 13.75 -8.55
CA LEU A 156 0.30 14.52 -7.53
C LEU A 156 1.32 15.33 -6.73
N PHE A 157 1.05 16.62 -6.58
CA PHE A 157 1.83 17.51 -5.71
C PHE A 157 1.05 17.74 -4.42
N VAL A 158 1.72 17.63 -3.27
CA VAL A 158 1.13 17.86 -1.95
C VAL A 158 1.85 19.00 -1.23
N ASP A 159 1.07 19.88 -0.63
CA ASP A 159 1.59 20.89 0.30
C ASP A 159 1.85 20.24 1.66
N THR A 160 3.11 20.23 2.09
CA THR A 160 3.56 19.67 3.38
C THR A 160 3.66 20.74 4.48
N THR A 161 3.43 22.01 4.13
CA THR A 161 3.57 23.18 5.01
C THR A 161 2.27 23.58 5.69
N ALA A 162 1.12 23.26 5.09
CA ALA A 162 -0.18 23.47 5.67
C ALA A 162 -0.46 22.49 6.82
N SER A 163 -0.53 23.04 8.05
CA SER A 163 -0.93 22.36 9.29
C SER A 163 -2.36 21.84 9.23
#